data_AF-A0A8X6RBJ9-F1
#
_entry.id   AF-A0A8X6RBJ9-F1
#
_cell.length_a   1.000
_cell.length_b   1.000
_cell.length_c   1.000
_cell.angle_alpha   90.00
_cell.angle_beta   90.00
_cell.angle_gamma   90.00
#
_symmetry.space_group_name_H-M   'P 1'
#
loop_
_entity.id
_entity.type
_entity.pdbx_description
1 polymer ?
#
loop_
_entity_poly.entity_id
_entity_poly.type
_entity_poly.pdbx_seq_one_letter_code
_entity_poly.pdbx_strand_id
1 'polypeptide(L)'
;MMNSTESVKRPSGKRPKKRKFTGNMHTRCKAVHSVDESLNNSASGKKIRLQDVDSSFIEHDDCFDGYRVFDKTIMFTNIQNFASCKKCGGDIKLSEKCVRGLSSVFSIECKNCKDLCSFRNSKMLGKRKNIPEMNRCFVYAMRTIGQGHAAMTTFCGVMDFPPPVAEKSYNNIIYVRHLKKSDPNFYDLLVLFFQSRSMISMKVSTPIRTRSF
;
A
#
# COMPACT_ATOMS: atom_id res chain seq x y z
N MET A 1 -9.24 -52.07 45.98
CA MET A 1 -10.39 -52.12 45.04
C MET A 1 -10.46 -50.78 44.33
N MET A 2 -10.36 -50.79 43.00
CA MET A 2 -10.24 -49.60 42.14
C MET A 2 -11.62 -48.96 41.89
N ASN A 3 -11.73 -47.64 42.00
CA ASN A 3 -12.91 -46.87 41.60
C ASN A 3 -12.75 -46.39 40.17
N SER A 4 -13.53 -46.96 39.25
CA SER A 4 -13.66 -46.52 37.86
C SER A 4 -14.72 -45.42 37.74
N THR A 5 -14.32 -44.22 37.34
CA THR A 5 -15.23 -43.13 36.95
C THR A 5 -15.77 -43.38 35.54
N GLU A 6 -17.06 -43.68 35.43
CA GLU A 6 -17.73 -43.84 34.15
C GLU A 6 -18.01 -42.48 33.48
N SER A 7 -17.61 -42.34 32.22
CA SER A 7 -17.84 -41.14 31.42
C SER A 7 -19.18 -41.23 30.68
N VAL A 8 -20.14 -40.38 31.06
CA VAL A 8 -21.46 -40.32 30.42
C VAL A 8 -21.31 -39.78 28.98
N LYS A 9 -21.42 -40.67 27.98
CA LYS A 9 -21.46 -40.30 26.56
C LYS A 9 -22.83 -39.68 26.21
N ARG A 10 -22.82 -38.51 25.57
CA ARG A 10 -24.03 -37.81 25.12
C ARG A 10 -24.56 -38.41 23.81
N PRO A 11 -25.88 -38.57 23.62
CA PRO A 11 -26.44 -39.05 22.37
C PRO A 11 -26.16 -38.06 21.23
N SER A 12 -25.74 -38.59 20.09
CA SER A 12 -25.41 -37.83 18.88
C SER A 12 -26.68 -37.23 18.24
N GLY A 13 -26.59 -35.98 17.79
CA GLY A 13 -27.67 -35.29 17.06
C GLY A 13 -28.19 -33.99 17.69
N LYS A 14 -27.83 -33.65 18.93
CA LYS A 14 -28.23 -32.37 19.56
C LYS A 14 -27.08 -31.35 19.52
N ARG A 15 -27.22 -30.31 18.69
CA ARG A 15 -26.30 -29.16 18.67
C ARG A 15 -26.30 -28.49 20.07
N PRO A 16 -25.13 -28.24 20.69
CA PRO A 16 -25.09 -27.55 21.98
C PRO A 16 -25.78 -26.20 21.90
N LYS A 17 -26.71 -25.93 22.82
CA LYS A 17 -27.42 -24.64 22.86
C LYS A 17 -26.38 -23.55 23.18
N LYS A 18 -26.19 -22.61 22.24
CA LYS A 18 -25.24 -21.49 22.41
C LYS A 18 -25.64 -20.72 23.67
N ARG A 19 -24.72 -20.60 24.63
CA ARG A 19 -24.98 -19.79 25.84
C ARG A 19 -25.27 -18.36 25.41
N LYS A 20 -26.41 -17.83 25.85
CA LYS A 20 -26.72 -16.40 25.72
C LYS A 20 -25.92 -15.67 26.80
N PHE A 21 -25.12 -14.71 26.40
CA PHE A 21 -24.40 -13.84 27.32
C PHE A 21 -25.40 -12.87 27.96
N THR A 22 -25.55 -12.92 29.28
CA THR A 22 -26.49 -12.09 30.06
C THR A 22 -25.77 -11.02 30.86
N GLY A 23 -24.75 -10.39 30.24
CA GLY A 23 -24.04 -9.26 30.82
C GLY A 23 -23.96 -8.12 29.81
N ASN A 24 -24.01 -6.89 30.30
CA ASN A 24 -23.56 -5.70 29.60
C ASN A 24 -22.09 -5.47 29.98
N MET A 25 -21.19 -5.35 29.00
CA MET A 25 -19.73 -5.23 29.21
C MET A 25 -19.30 -3.85 29.75
N HIS A 26 -20.21 -3.09 30.39
CA HIS A 26 -19.94 -1.70 30.78
C HIS A 26 -20.51 -1.24 32.13
N THR A 27 -20.98 -2.14 32.99
CA THR A 27 -21.40 -1.75 34.35
C THR A 27 -20.52 -2.38 35.42
N ARG A 28 -19.37 -1.74 35.68
CA ARG A 28 -18.78 -1.63 37.02
C ARG A 28 -18.06 -0.28 37.14
N CYS A 29 -18.84 0.78 37.33
CA CYS A 29 -18.35 1.96 38.02
C CYS A 29 -18.39 1.66 39.53
N LYS A 30 -17.22 1.60 40.17
CA LYS A 30 -17.08 1.90 41.60
C LYS A 30 -15.91 2.88 41.74
N ALA A 31 -16.25 4.10 42.17
CA ALA A 31 -15.32 5.06 42.76
C ALA A 31 -14.64 4.40 44.00
N VAL A 32 -13.43 4.75 44.45
CA VAL A 32 -12.89 6.07 44.84
C VAL A 32 -11.35 5.97 45.02
N HIS A 33 -10.64 7.05 44.69
CA HIS A 33 -9.26 7.51 45.03
C HIS A 33 -8.06 6.53 45.09
N SER A 34 -7.09 6.72 44.18
CA SER A 34 -5.84 7.48 44.43
C SER A 34 -4.98 7.52 43.15
N VAL A 35 -4.38 8.68 42.92
CA VAL A 35 -3.50 9.10 41.81
C VAL A 35 -2.70 7.96 41.15
N ASP A 36 -3.00 7.66 39.88
CA ASP A 36 -2.00 7.24 38.90
C ASP A 36 -2.51 7.51 37.47
N GLU A 37 -1.59 7.89 36.61
CA GLU A 37 -1.77 8.50 35.29
C GLU A 37 -2.28 7.48 34.25
N SER A 38 -3.56 7.10 34.32
CA SER A 38 -4.13 6.09 33.42
C SER A 38 -4.54 6.69 32.06
N LEU A 39 -3.55 6.86 31.20
CA LEU A 39 -3.71 7.13 29.77
C LEU A 39 -4.69 6.14 29.11
N ASN A 40 -5.71 6.69 28.45
CA ASN A 40 -6.54 6.10 27.39
C ASN A 40 -6.16 4.66 26.96
N ASN A 41 -6.71 3.67 27.65
CA ASN A 41 -6.49 2.24 27.35
C ASN A 41 -7.42 1.71 26.24
N SER A 42 -7.56 2.45 25.15
CA SER A 42 -8.13 1.92 23.91
C SER A 42 -7.00 1.42 23.00
N ALA A 43 -7.18 0.29 22.32
CA ALA A 43 -6.19 -0.27 21.39
C ALA A 43 -5.76 0.70 20.26
N SER A 44 -6.59 1.72 19.99
CA SER A 44 -6.28 2.82 19.05
C SER A 44 -5.58 4.02 19.69
N GLY A 45 -5.69 4.23 21.00
CA GLY A 45 -5.12 5.38 21.71
C GLY A 45 -3.60 5.29 21.90
N LYS A 46 -3.04 4.08 21.87
CA LYS A 46 -1.57 3.87 21.93
C LYS A 46 -0.83 4.09 20.62
N LYS A 47 -1.55 4.29 19.49
CA LYS A 47 -0.92 4.46 18.17
C LYS A 47 -0.73 5.91 17.74
N ILE A 48 -1.35 6.86 18.43
CA ILE A 48 -1.17 8.29 18.17
C ILE A 48 -0.76 8.93 19.48
N ARG A 49 0.39 8.51 20.00
CA ARG A 49 1.22 9.46 20.72
C ARG A 49 2.04 10.12 19.62
N LEU A 50 1.64 11.32 19.23
CA LEU A 50 2.56 12.29 18.63
C LEU A 50 3.57 12.64 19.74
N GLN A 51 4.44 11.68 20.07
CA GLN A 51 5.75 12.02 20.57
C GLN A 51 6.43 12.64 19.37
N ASP A 52 6.94 13.86 19.55
CA ASP A 52 7.76 14.54 18.56
C ASP A 52 8.66 13.51 17.91
N VAL A 53 8.35 13.20 16.65
CA VAL A 53 9.12 12.25 15.85
C VAL A 53 10.38 13.03 15.51
N ASP A 54 11.28 13.08 16.48
CA ASP A 54 12.66 13.39 16.27
C ASP A 54 13.08 12.51 15.12
N SER A 55 13.33 13.17 13.98
CA SER A 55 13.53 12.58 12.68
C SER A 55 14.62 11.54 12.83
N SER A 56 14.22 10.28 12.97
CA SER A 56 15.13 9.16 13.08
C SER A 56 15.83 9.06 11.74
N PHE A 57 16.99 9.70 11.63
CA PHE A 57 17.93 9.49 10.56
C PHE A 57 18.33 8.02 10.64
N ILE A 58 17.64 7.19 9.88
CA ILE A 58 18.05 5.81 9.63
C ILE A 58 19.35 5.94 8.84
N GLU A 59 20.40 5.24 9.29
CA GLU A 59 21.68 5.19 8.59
C GLU A 59 21.46 4.89 7.10
N HIS A 60 22.06 5.71 6.24
CA HIS A 60 21.85 5.65 4.81
C HIS A 60 22.61 4.41 4.28
N ASP A 61 21.88 3.39 3.87
CA ASP A 61 22.44 2.36 2.98
C ASP A 61 22.72 3.05 1.62
N ASP A 62 23.94 2.96 1.11
CA ASP A 62 24.36 3.61 -0.16
C ASP A 62 23.69 3.02 -1.41
N CYS A 63 22.71 2.12 -1.21
CA CYS A 63 21.89 1.55 -2.27
C CYS A 63 20.98 2.63 -2.90
N PHE A 64 21.34 3.08 -4.10
CA PHE A 64 20.56 4.04 -4.90
C PHE A 64 19.40 3.37 -5.69
N ASP A 65 19.13 2.09 -5.46
CA ASP A 65 18.09 1.35 -6.18
C ASP A 65 16.68 1.62 -5.62
N GLY A 66 15.68 1.55 -6.50
CA GLY A 66 14.25 1.62 -6.14
C GLY A 66 13.51 2.86 -6.62
N TYR A 67 12.27 3.02 -6.15
CA TYR A 67 11.39 4.14 -6.51
C TYR A 67 11.25 5.09 -5.32
N ARG A 68 11.47 6.39 -5.56
CA ARG A 68 11.22 7.46 -4.60
C ARG A 68 10.24 8.47 -5.22
N VAL A 69 9.43 9.10 -4.37
CA VAL A 69 8.52 10.18 -4.78
C VAL A 69 9.24 11.51 -4.62
N PHE A 70 9.16 12.35 -5.63
CA PHE A 70 9.75 13.69 -5.64
C PHE A 70 8.76 14.67 -6.28
N ASP A 71 8.78 15.92 -5.82
CA ASP A 71 8.11 17.02 -6.50
C ASP A 71 8.86 17.29 -7.82
N LYS A 72 8.14 17.14 -8.94
CA LYS A 72 8.74 17.30 -10.27
C LYS A 72 9.23 18.71 -10.55
N THR A 73 8.56 19.73 -10.01
CA THR A 73 8.94 21.13 -10.19
C THR A 73 10.25 21.39 -9.46
N ILE A 74 10.32 21.01 -8.19
CA ILE A 74 11.53 21.20 -7.37
C ILE A 74 12.71 20.42 -7.96
N MET A 75 12.51 19.15 -8.33
CA MET A 75 13.59 18.35 -8.90
C MET A 75 14.09 18.94 -10.22
N PHE A 76 13.19 19.34 -11.12
CA PHE A 76 13.57 19.80 -12.45
C PHE A 76 14.21 21.18 -12.44
N THR A 77 13.75 22.11 -11.60
CA THR A 77 14.39 23.43 -11.48
C THR A 77 15.82 23.29 -10.97
N ASN A 78 16.04 22.47 -9.94
CA ASN A 78 17.38 22.23 -9.40
C ASN A 78 18.29 21.59 -10.47
N ILE A 79 17.84 20.56 -11.18
CA ILE A 79 18.66 19.95 -12.24
C ILE A 79 18.98 20.95 -13.35
N GLN A 80 18.00 21.76 -13.79
CA GLN A 80 18.21 22.78 -14.83
C GLN A 80 19.23 23.85 -14.42
N ASN A 81 19.29 24.20 -13.13
CA ASN A 81 20.23 25.20 -12.63
C ASN A 81 21.68 24.72 -12.61
N PHE A 82 21.90 23.41 -12.42
CA PHE A 82 23.25 22.83 -12.31
C PHE A 82 23.74 22.15 -13.59
N ALA A 83 22.84 21.71 -14.46
CA ALA A 83 23.21 20.96 -15.66
C ALA A 83 23.20 21.83 -16.92
N SER A 84 24.16 21.58 -17.81
CA SER A 84 24.35 22.30 -19.07
C SER A 84 24.49 21.35 -20.26
N CYS A 85 24.28 21.87 -21.46
CA CYS A 85 24.42 21.09 -22.69
C CYS A 85 25.88 20.67 -22.91
N LYS A 86 26.12 19.37 -23.09
CA LYS A 86 27.47 18.84 -23.31
C LYS A 86 28.15 19.32 -24.61
N LYS A 87 27.37 19.76 -25.61
CA LYS A 87 27.93 20.21 -26.90
C LYS A 87 28.28 21.70 -26.91
N CYS A 88 27.36 22.54 -26.42
CA CYS A 88 27.47 24.00 -26.53
C CYS A 88 27.54 24.74 -25.19
N GLY A 89 27.49 24.02 -24.05
CA GLY A 89 27.52 24.63 -22.71
C GLY A 89 26.26 25.42 -22.33
N GLY A 90 25.30 25.56 -23.24
CA GLY A 90 24.08 26.34 -23.00
C GLY A 90 23.06 25.66 -22.09
N ASP A 91 22.04 26.42 -21.71
CA ASP A 91 20.95 25.97 -20.84
C ASP A 91 20.18 24.78 -21.41
N ILE A 92 19.77 23.90 -20.49
CA ILE A 92 18.85 22.79 -20.80
C ILE A 92 17.46 23.06 -20.24
N LYS A 93 16.45 22.52 -20.93
CA LYS A 93 15.06 22.49 -20.49
C LYS A 93 14.63 21.05 -20.28
N LEU A 94 14.21 20.74 -19.05
CA LEU A 94 13.56 19.49 -18.70
C LEU A 94 12.04 19.65 -18.84
N SER A 95 11.40 18.68 -19.46
CA SER A 95 9.95 18.65 -19.64
C SER A 95 9.39 17.23 -19.59
N GLU A 96 8.12 17.11 -19.20
CA GLU A 96 7.36 15.87 -19.20
C GLU A 96 6.55 15.77 -20.50
N LYS A 97 6.85 14.79 -21.35
CA LYS A 97 6.23 14.65 -22.68
C LYS A 97 4.99 13.76 -22.69
N CYS A 98 5.03 12.65 -21.98
CA CYS A 98 3.97 11.64 -22.03
C CYS A 98 3.81 10.98 -20.68
N VAL A 99 2.56 10.91 -20.20
CA VAL A 99 2.19 10.29 -18.94
C VAL A 99 1.34 9.04 -19.23
N ARG A 100 1.67 7.93 -18.58
CA ARG A 100 0.93 6.66 -18.66
C ARG A 100 0.78 6.09 -17.25
N GLY A 101 -0.35 6.38 -16.61
CA GLY A 101 -0.50 6.10 -15.18
C GLY A 101 0.52 6.93 -14.40
N LEU A 102 1.27 6.28 -13.51
CA LEU A 102 2.35 6.92 -12.77
C LEU A 102 3.65 7.04 -13.59
N SER A 103 3.77 6.35 -14.74
CA SER A 103 5.00 6.39 -15.52
C SER A 103 5.03 7.53 -16.53
N SER A 104 6.08 8.33 -16.47
CA SER A 104 6.28 9.50 -17.31
C SER A 104 7.53 9.36 -18.18
N VAL A 105 7.43 9.90 -19.40
CA VAL A 105 8.56 10.13 -20.30
C VAL A 105 9.00 11.57 -20.15
N PHE A 106 10.25 11.75 -19.78
CA PHE A 106 10.89 13.05 -19.67
C PHE A 106 11.80 13.31 -20.85
N SER A 107 11.96 14.58 -21.17
CA SER A 107 12.90 15.04 -22.17
C SER A 107 13.75 16.18 -21.67
N ILE A 108 15.01 16.14 -22.09
CA ILE A 108 16.00 17.21 -21.91
C ILE A 108 16.27 17.78 -23.30
N GLU A 109 16.04 19.07 -23.44
CA GLU A 109 16.29 19.82 -24.68
C GLU A 109 17.23 20.97 -24.43
N CYS A 110 18.28 21.11 -25.24
CA CYS A 110 19.14 22.30 -25.21
C CYS A 110 18.46 23.47 -25.93
N LYS A 111 18.41 24.66 -25.31
CA LYS A 111 17.79 25.84 -25.93
C LYS A 111 18.50 26.29 -27.22
N ASN A 112 19.82 26.13 -27.28
CA ASN A 112 20.64 26.61 -28.40
C ASN A 112 20.76 25.54 -29.49
N CYS A 113 21.18 24.34 -29.09
CA CYS A 113 21.52 23.26 -30.00
C CYS A 113 20.30 22.41 -30.42
N LYS A 114 19.15 22.56 -29.72
CA LYS A 114 17.93 21.76 -29.89
C LYS A 114 18.15 20.25 -29.81
N ASP A 115 19.28 19.84 -29.24
CA ASP A 115 19.58 18.44 -28.95
C ASP A 115 18.57 17.91 -27.95
N LEU A 116 17.92 16.80 -28.32
CA LEU A 116 16.87 16.17 -27.54
C LEU A 116 17.34 14.81 -27.03
N CYS A 117 17.31 14.65 -25.71
CA CYS A 117 17.43 13.35 -25.05
C CYS A 117 16.10 13.03 -24.35
N SER A 118 15.67 11.77 -24.40
CA SER A 118 14.45 11.33 -23.70
C SER A 118 14.70 10.09 -22.87
N PHE A 119 14.13 10.07 -21.67
CA PHE A 119 14.22 8.95 -20.74
C PHE A 119 12.88 8.72 -20.02
N ARG A 120 12.77 7.60 -19.31
CA ARG A 120 11.55 7.21 -18.58
C ARG A 120 11.88 6.96 -17.11
N ASN A 121 10.93 7.26 -16.23
CA ASN A 121 11.04 7.03 -14.78
C ASN A 121 10.85 5.58 -14.31
N SER A 122 10.63 4.64 -15.22
CA SER A 122 10.29 3.26 -14.91
C SER A 122 10.76 2.34 -16.04
N LYS A 123 11.18 1.13 -15.68
CA LYS A 123 11.44 0.08 -16.66
C LYS A 123 10.15 -0.32 -17.37
N MET A 124 10.28 -0.77 -18.62
CA MET A 124 9.16 -1.25 -19.44
C MET A 124 9.21 -2.77 -19.55
N LEU A 125 8.13 -3.41 -19.12
CA LEU A 125 7.95 -4.85 -19.08
C LEU A 125 7.13 -5.36 -20.26
N GLY A 126 7.17 -6.69 -20.45
CA GLY A 126 6.43 -7.42 -21.48
C GLY A 126 7.18 -7.50 -22.82
N LYS A 127 6.75 -8.44 -23.68
CA LYS A 127 7.38 -8.68 -25.00
C LYS A 127 7.44 -7.42 -25.87
N ARG A 128 6.43 -6.56 -25.76
CA ARG A 128 6.31 -5.31 -26.53
C ARG A 128 6.84 -4.07 -25.78
N LYS A 129 7.47 -4.24 -24.60
CA LYS A 129 7.96 -3.15 -23.74
C LYS A 129 6.93 -2.02 -23.56
N ASN A 130 5.67 -2.40 -23.33
CA ASN A 130 4.52 -1.48 -23.28
C ASN A 130 3.89 -1.35 -21.90
N ILE A 131 4.36 -2.12 -20.91
CA ILE A 131 3.82 -2.13 -19.54
C ILE A 131 4.85 -1.48 -18.61
N PRO A 132 4.63 -0.27 -18.09
CA PRO A 132 5.52 0.31 -17.09
C PRO A 132 5.52 -0.53 -15.80
N GLU A 133 6.70 -0.90 -15.32
CA GLU A 133 6.89 -1.65 -14.08
C GLU A 133 6.26 -0.94 -12.88
N MET A 134 6.48 0.37 -12.73
CA MET A 134 5.95 1.16 -11.63
C MET A 134 4.42 1.07 -11.52
N ASN A 135 3.71 1.05 -12.66
CA ASN A 135 2.26 0.87 -12.67
C ASN A 135 1.85 -0.52 -12.17
N ARG A 136 2.58 -1.58 -12.59
CA ARG A 136 2.34 -2.94 -12.12
C ARG A 136 2.58 -3.04 -10.62
N CYS A 137 3.66 -2.44 -10.11
CA CYS A 137 3.98 -2.37 -8.69
C CYS A 137 2.87 -1.66 -7.90
N PHE A 138 2.40 -0.51 -8.38
CA PHE A 138 1.34 0.24 -7.69
C PHE A 138 0.01 -0.53 -7.64
N VAL A 139 -0.38 -1.19 -8.73
CA VAL A 139 -1.55 -2.08 -8.74
C VAL A 139 -1.41 -3.20 -7.73
N TYR A 140 -0.23 -3.82 -7.64
CA TYR A 140 0.00 -4.89 -6.67
C TYR A 140 0.00 -4.39 -5.23
N ALA A 141 0.69 -3.29 -4.94
CA ALA A 141 0.71 -2.69 -3.61
C ALA A 141 -0.71 -2.37 -3.12
N MET A 142 -1.56 -1.81 -3.99
CA MET A 142 -2.94 -1.50 -3.63
C MET A 142 -3.78 -2.77 -3.43
N ARG A 143 -3.58 -3.80 -4.26
CA ARG A 143 -4.27 -5.08 -4.08
C ARG A 143 -3.85 -5.83 -2.82
N THR A 144 -2.59 -5.75 -2.40
CA THR A 144 -2.09 -6.45 -1.21
C THR A 144 -2.65 -5.84 0.08
N ILE A 145 -2.90 -4.53 0.08
CA ILE A 145 -3.61 -3.85 1.18
C ILE A 145 -5.14 -3.99 1.10
N GLY A 146 -5.67 -4.74 0.12
CA GLY A 146 -7.10 -4.99 -0.04
C GLY A 146 -7.88 -3.88 -0.76
N GLN A 147 -7.18 -2.99 -1.46
CA GLN A 147 -7.75 -1.84 -2.14
C GLN A 147 -7.84 -2.03 -3.66
N GLY A 148 -8.91 -1.48 -4.24
CA GLY A 148 -9.25 -1.58 -5.66
C GLY A 148 -8.75 -0.40 -6.51
N HIS A 149 -9.15 -0.38 -7.77
CA HIS A 149 -8.87 0.73 -8.70
C HIS A 149 -9.47 2.07 -8.24
N ALA A 150 -10.67 2.06 -7.65
CA ALA A 150 -11.30 3.27 -7.11
C ALA A 150 -10.44 3.93 -6.02
N ALA A 151 -9.85 3.12 -5.13
CA ALA A 151 -8.95 3.61 -4.09
C ALA A 151 -7.62 4.12 -4.68
N MET A 152 -7.09 3.52 -5.74
CA MET A 152 -5.94 4.06 -6.47
C MET A 152 -6.24 5.46 -7.03
N THR A 153 -7.43 5.64 -7.62
CA THR A 153 -7.84 6.91 -8.19
C THR A 153 -7.94 7.99 -7.12
N THR A 154 -8.54 7.63 -5.98
CA THR A 154 -8.65 8.53 -4.81
C THR A 154 -7.26 8.88 -4.26
N PHE A 155 -6.39 7.87 -4.09
CA PHE A 155 -5.02 8.06 -3.61
C PHE A 155 -4.22 9.00 -4.52
N CYS A 156 -4.27 8.78 -5.84
CA CYS A 156 -3.60 9.66 -6.79
C CYS A 156 -4.14 11.09 -6.73
N GLY A 157 -5.46 11.27 -6.60
CA GLY A 157 -6.05 12.61 -6.48
C GLY A 157 -5.65 13.33 -5.19
N VAL A 158 -5.56 12.62 -4.07
CA VAL A 158 -5.14 13.20 -2.77
C VAL A 158 -3.65 13.56 -2.75
N MET A 159 -2.82 12.75 -3.42
CA MET A 159 -1.36 12.95 -3.48
C MET A 159 -0.90 13.90 -4.60
N ASP A 160 -1.83 14.49 -5.37
CA ASP A 160 -1.55 15.27 -6.57
C ASP A 160 -0.69 14.52 -7.61
N PHE A 161 -0.97 13.22 -7.76
CA PHE A 161 -0.36 12.37 -8.77
C PHE A 161 -1.19 12.35 -10.05
N PRO A 162 -0.57 12.04 -11.22
CA PRO A 162 -1.34 11.77 -12.41
C PRO A 162 -2.32 10.61 -12.17
N PRO A 163 -3.44 10.57 -12.92
CA PRO A 163 -4.41 9.49 -12.78
C PRO A 163 -3.74 8.12 -12.88
N PRO A 164 -4.19 7.12 -12.10
CA PRO A 164 -3.63 5.79 -12.18
C PRO A 164 -3.91 5.17 -13.55
N VAL A 165 -3.38 3.96 -13.78
CA VAL A 165 -3.69 3.21 -15.00
C VAL A 165 -5.20 3.11 -15.22
N ALA A 166 -5.64 3.17 -16.48
CA ALA A 166 -7.04 2.97 -16.85
C ALA A 166 -7.57 1.62 -16.33
N GLU A 167 -8.86 1.55 -16.05
CA GLU A 167 -9.51 0.37 -15.45
C GLU A 167 -9.29 -0.90 -16.29
N LYS A 168 -9.38 -0.80 -17.62
CA LYS A 168 -9.07 -1.91 -18.53
C LYS A 168 -7.63 -2.44 -18.35
N SER A 169 -6.68 -1.53 -18.21
CA SER A 169 -5.27 -1.87 -17.99
C SER A 169 -5.05 -2.47 -16.60
N TYR A 170 -5.73 -1.93 -15.58
CA TYR A 170 -5.74 -2.48 -14.23
C TYR A 170 -6.22 -3.93 -14.21
N ASN A 171 -7.37 -4.20 -14.84
CA ASN A 171 -7.94 -5.54 -14.94
C ASN A 171 -6.97 -6.49 -15.65
N ASN A 172 -6.35 -6.07 -16.76
CA ASN A 172 -5.34 -6.87 -17.46
C ASN A 172 -4.13 -7.22 -16.57
N ILE A 173 -3.63 -6.28 -15.77
CA ILE A 173 -2.50 -6.52 -14.84
C ILE A 173 -2.87 -7.58 -13.79
N ILE A 174 -4.12 -7.59 -13.34
CA ILE A 174 -4.65 -8.59 -12.40
C ILE A 174 -4.88 -9.92 -13.10
N TYR A 175 -5.45 -9.95 -14.30
CA TYR A 175 -5.71 -11.19 -15.04
C TYR A 175 -4.41 -11.93 -15.42
N VAL A 176 -3.37 -11.21 -15.84
CA VAL A 176 -2.05 -11.82 -16.13
C VAL A 176 -1.49 -12.52 -14.88
N ARG A 177 -1.80 -12.06 -13.66
CA ARG A 177 -1.43 -12.73 -12.40
C ARG A 177 -2.15 -14.07 -12.22
N HIS A 178 -3.41 -14.18 -12.63
CA HIS A 178 -4.13 -15.45 -12.55
C HIS A 178 -3.54 -16.51 -13.50
N LEU A 179 -2.93 -16.08 -14.61
CA LEU A 179 -2.36 -16.96 -15.62
C LEU A 179 -0.86 -17.25 -15.44
N LYS A 180 -0.11 -16.40 -14.72
CA LYS A 180 1.35 -16.56 -14.50
C LYS A 180 1.69 -16.61 -13.01
N LYS A 181 1.55 -17.77 -12.38
CA LYS A 181 2.12 -18.09 -11.05
C LYS A 181 3.66 -18.24 -11.07
N SER A 182 4.39 -17.47 -11.87
CA SER A 182 5.77 -17.83 -12.29
C SER A 182 6.76 -16.66 -12.37
N ASP A 183 6.83 -15.79 -11.35
CA ASP A 183 7.90 -14.77 -11.20
C ASP A 183 8.50 -14.87 -9.78
N PRO A 184 9.44 -15.80 -9.50
CA PRO A 184 9.80 -16.24 -8.14
C PRO A 184 10.16 -15.11 -7.15
N ASN A 185 10.89 -14.07 -7.58
CA ASN A 185 11.42 -13.05 -6.66
C ASN A 185 10.36 -12.12 -6.03
N PHE A 186 9.17 -11.98 -6.63
CA PHE A 186 8.07 -11.18 -6.06
C PHE A 186 7.04 -12.04 -5.32
N TYR A 187 7.00 -13.35 -5.63
CA TYR A 187 6.12 -14.29 -4.94
C TYR A 187 6.59 -14.58 -3.52
N ASP A 188 7.90 -14.65 -3.25
CA ASP A 188 8.39 -15.00 -1.91
C ASP A 188 8.03 -13.94 -0.85
N LEU A 189 8.17 -12.65 -1.16
CA LEU A 189 7.77 -11.55 -0.26
C LEU A 189 6.25 -11.51 -0.03
N LEU A 190 5.44 -11.78 -1.06
CA LEU A 190 3.98 -11.78 -0.93
C LEU A 190 3.42 -13.05 -0.28
N VAL A 191 4.01 -14.22 -0.54
CA VAL A 191 3.61 -15.48 0.09
C VAL A 191 3.94 -15.44 1.58
N LEU A 192 5.09 -14.90 1.97
CA LEU A 192 5.41 -14.66 3.39
C LEU A 192 4.41 -13.70 4.06
N PHE A 193 3.97 -12.66 3.37
CA PHE A 193 2.98 -11.71 3.89
C PHE A 193 1.56 -12.32 3.98
N PHE A 194 1.20 -13.23 3.07
CA PHE A 194 -0.09 -13.93 3.11
C PHE A 194 -0.09 -15.11 4.11
N GLN A 195 1.02 -15.82 4.27
CA GLN A 195 1.18 -16.90 5.26
C GLN A 195 1.13 -16.35 6.70
N SER A 196 1.68 -15.16 6.95
CA SER A 196 1.55 -14.48 8.23
C SER A 196 0.13 -13.95 8.51
N ARG A 197 -0.63 -13.58 7.48
CA ARG A 197 -2.05 -13.20 7.63
C ARG A 197 -3.01 -14.38 7.80
N SER A 198 -2.68 -15.60 7.37
CA SER A 198 -3.50 -16.79 7.68
C SER A 198 -3.55 -17.14 9.17
N MET A 199 -2.67 -16.59 10.00
CA MET A 199 -2.77 -16.69 11.47
C MET A 199 -3.64 -15.62 12.12
N ILE A 200 -4.11 -14.60 11.38
CA ILE A 200 -4.96 -13.53 11.91
C ILE A 200 -6.22 -13.43 11.06
N SER A 201 -7.12 -14.41 11.21
CA SER A 201 -8.47 -14.36 10.63
C SER A 201 -9.33 -13.35 11.41
N MET A 202 -9.31 -12.08 11.01
CA MET A 202 -10.33 -11.11 11.40
C MET A 202 -11.54 -11.24 10.46
N LYS A 203 -12.63 -11.81 10.98
CA LYS A 203 -13.96 -11.75 10.36
C LYS A 203 -14.44 -10.29 10.34
N VAL A 204 -14.39 -9.66 9.17
CA VAL A 204 -15.10 -8.40 8.92
C VAL A 204 -16.49 -8.75 8.41
N SER A 205 -17.49 -8.66 9.29
CA SER A 205 -18.91 -8.73 8.93
C SER A 205 -19.41 -7.32 8.63
N THR A 206 -19.67 -7.02 7.36
CA THR A 206 -20.39 -5.80 6.94
C THR A 206 -21.89 -6.01 7.12
N PRO A 207 -22.65 -5.06 7.72
CA PRO A 207 -24.10 -5.09 7.65
C PRO A 207 -24.58 -4.35 6.40
N ILE A 208 -25.35 -5.08 5.59
CA ILE A 208 -26.18 -4.54 4.51
C ILE A 208 -27.28 -3.69 5.15
N ARG A 209 -27.37 -2.41 4.77
CA ARG A 209 -28.48 -1.53 5.12
C ARG A 209 -29.35 -1.35 3.87
N THR A 210 -30.39 -2.18 3.74
CA THR A 210 -31.51 -1.88 2.84
C THR A 210 -32.36 -0.80 3.50
N ARG A 211 -32.63 0.27 2.75
CA ARG A 211 -33.57 1.33 3.13
C ARG A 211 -34.68 1.26 2.09
N SER A 212 -35.87 0.85 2.53
CA SER A 212 -37.11 0.92 1.74
C SER A 212 -38.10 1.72 2.59
N PHE A 213 -38.60 2.81 2.03
CA PHE A 213 -39.95 3.30 2.32
C PHE A 213 -40.81 2.90 1.13
#